data_AF-A0A1L5PCB9-F1
#
_entry.id   AF-A0A1L5PCB9-F1
#
_cell.length_a   1.000
_cell.length_b   1.000
_cell.length_c   1.000
_cell.angle_alpha   90.00
_cell.angle_beta   90.00
_cell.angle_gamma   90.00
#
_symmetry.space_group_name_H-M   'P 1'
#
loop_
_entity.id
_entity.type
_entity.pdbx_description
1 polymer ?
#
loop_
_entity_poly.entity_id
_entity_poly.type
_entity_poly.pdbx_seq_one_letter_code
_entity_poly.pdbx_strand_id
1 'polypeptide(L)'
;MILLQQGRNMKVETVRQIQGYRKDPTSQPRPLNDNNTRPLSMGRSIFPDEAVARIYSPSRSVTTSGKARKKCWRLAFERRAAPFIEPLMGYTGSRDTLTQVELEFRDLASAIRYANRHGLAYVVRRTADRYGRSEAGSQQPGRASHAFADATLERLGLARLQECYGLALDGAVGRDDPSGPESWSSPMDVVLDPKLTLAAKRSILMNWAWSEYLIDQATNEGMPENRPSRLDEVEHALLVLEQISRSVA
;
A
#
# COMPACT_ATOMS: atom_id res chain seq x y z
N MET A 1 -70.23 -11.95 54.90
CA MET A 1 -69.65 -12.77 53.82
C MET A 1 -68.27 -13.24 54.31
N ILE A 2 -68.22 -14.41 54.93
CA ILE A 2 -67.00 -14.99 55.54
C ILE A 2 -66.92 -16.44 55.07
N LEU A 3 -65.91 -16.76 54.27
CA LEU A 3 -65.46 -18.11 53.92
C LEU A 3 -64.01 -17.95 53.43
N LEU A 4 -63.03 -18.29 54.26
CA LEU A 4 -62.45 -19.62 54.46
C LEU A 4 -61.15 -19.78 53.66
N GLN A 5 -60.05 -19.50 54.36
CA GLN A 5 -58.68 -19.77 54.00
C GLN A 5 -58.32 -21.21 54.44
N GLN A 6 -57.99 -22.08 53.48
CA GLN A 6 -57.19 -23.31 53.60
C GLN A 6 -56.77 -23.65 52.15
N GLY A 7 -55.54 -24.02 51.79
CA GLY A 7 -54.34 -24.36 52.53
C GLY A 7 -53.37 -25.10 51.58
N ARG A 8 -52.14 -25.32 52.06
CA ARG A 8 -51.06 -26.18 51.50
C ARG A 8 -50.38 -25.63 50.23
N ASN A 9 -49.06 -25.68 50.06
CA ASN A 9 -48.11 -26.65 50.57
C ASN A 9 -46.70 -26.06 50.68
N MET A 10 -45.98 -26.51 51.70
CA MET A 10 -44.56 -26.28 51.92
C MET A 10 -43.74 -27.03 50.87
N LYS A 11 -42.72 -26.39 50.29
CA LYS A 11 -41.39 -26.99 50.06
C LYS A 11 -40.33 -25.89 50.10
N VAL A 12 -39.64 -25.82 51.22
CA VAL A 12 -38.23 -25.44 51.26
C VAL A 12 -37.47 -26.52 50.49
N GLU A 13 -36.61 -26.17 49.53
CA GLU A 13 -35.19 -26.57 49.54
C GLU A 13 -34.43 -25.92 48.39
N THR A 14 -33.22 -25.50 48.73
CA THR A 14 -32.16 -24.95 47.89
C THR A 14 -31.68 -25.96 46.85
N VAL A 15 -31.63 -25.58 45.57
CA VAL A 15 -30.59 -26.06 44.65
C VAL A 15 -30.16 -24.90 43.76
N ARG A 16 -28.94 -24.41 44.00
CA ARG A 16 -28.19 -23.63 43.02
C ARG A 16 -27.89 -24.55 41.85
N GLN A 17 -28.57 -24.34 40.73
CA GLN A 17 -28.19 -24.99 39.47
C GLN A 17 -27.80 -23.94 38.44
N ILE A 18 -26.56 -23.48 38.62
CA ILE A 18 -25.71 -22.95 37.56
C ILE A 18 -25.37 -24.12 36.65
N GLN A 19 -26.07 -24.24 35.52
CA GLN A 19 -25.65 -25.03 34.36
C GLN A 19 -26.55 -24.61 33.19
N GLY A 20 -26.08 -24.18 32.03
CA GLY A 20 -24.74 -23.90 31.58
C GLY A 20 -24.90 -23.10 30.30
N TYR A 21 -24.14 -22.02 30.17
CA TYR A 21 -23.88 -21.44 28.87
C TYR A 21 -22.38 -21.22 28.79
N ARG A 22 -21.66 -22.33 28.62
CA ARG A 22 -20.30 -22.29 28.10
C ARG A 22 -20.43 -22.01 26.60
N LYS A 23 -20.78 -20.77 26.25
CA LYS A 23 -20.23 -20.21 25.03
C LYS A 23 -18.78 -19.97 25.38
N ASP A 24 -17.89 -20.85 24.93
CA ASP A 24 -16.54 -20.40 24.64
C ASP A 24 -16.70 -19.15 23.78
N PRO A 25 -16.26 -17.96 24.24
CA PRO A 25 -16.24 -16.80 23.37
C PRO A 25 -15.22 -17.17 22.31
N THR A 26 -15.74 -17.61 21.17
CA THR A 26 -15.03 -17.93 19.95
C THR A 26 -14.02 -16.81 19.76
N SER A 27 -12.76 -17.20 19.88
CA SER A 27 -11.57 -16.42 19.59
C SER A 27 -11.87 -15.38 18.53
N GLN A 28 -11.95 -14.11 18.92
CA GLN A 28 -11.66 -13.05 17.96
C GLN A 28 -10.34 -13.45 17.29
N PRO A 29 -10.24 -13.39 15.96
CA PRO A 29 -8.98 -13.71 15.31
C PRO A 29 -7.96 -12.78 15.94
N ARG A 30 -7.02 -13.36 16.71
CA ARG A 30 -5.86 -12.61 17.18
C ARG A 30 -5.30 -11.94 15.93
N PRO A 31 -4.93 -10.66 15.97
CA PRO A 31 -4.21 -10.10 14.84
C PRO A 31 -3.09 -11.08 14.51
N LEU A 32 -3.04 -11.52 13.25
CA LEU A 32 -2.03 -12.45 12.75
C LEU A 32 -0.70 -11.68 12.63
N ASN A 33 -0.28 -11.04 13.72
CA ASN A 33 1.00 -10.39 13.84
C ASN A 33 1.91 -11.36 14.60
N ASP A 34 2.93 -11.89 13.92
CA ASP A 34 3.96 -12.76 14.49
C ASP A 34 4.89 -12.04 15.49
N ASN A 35 4.39 -10.97 16.11
CA ASN A 35 5.08 -10.24 17.15
C ASN A 35 5.13 -11.15 18.36
N ASN A 36 6.27 -11.85 18.47
CA ASN A 36 6.64 -12.79 19.50
C ASN A 36 6.33 -12.21 20.89
N THR A 37 5.11 -12.46 21.39
CA THR A 37 4.63 -12.08 22.72
C THR A 37 5.37 -12.94 23.72
N ARG A 38 6.65 -12.66 23.92
CA ARG A 38 7.42 -13.26 24.99
C ARG A 38 6.69 -12.93 26.29
N PRO A 39 6.16 -13.94 27.01
CA PRO A 39 5.58 -13.68 28.32
C PRO A 39 6.70 -13.09 29.18
N LEU A 40 6.42 -11.96 29.83
CA LEU A 40 7.39 -11.30 30.69
C LEU A 40 7.88 -12.31 31.73
N SER A 41 9.20 -12.49 31.84
CA SER A 41 9.80 -13.54 32.67
C SER A 41 9.51 -13.40 34.18
N MET A 42 8.94 -12.27 34.60
CA MET A 42 8.45 -12.03 35.96
C MET A 42 7.47 -10.85 35.92
N GLY A 43 6.17 -11.13 35.92
CA GLY A 43 5.14 -10.10 36.07
C GLY A 43 4.05 -10.15 35.01
N ARG A 44 2.80 -10.12 35.46
CA ARG A 44 1.61 -9.99 34.60
C ARG A 44 1.65 -8.65 33.87
N SER A 45 1.33 -8.61 32.58
CA SER A 45 1.15 -7.34 31.87
C SER A 45 0.08 -6.50 32.60
N ILE A 46 0.34 -5.20 32.72
CA ILE A 46 -0.64 -4.24 33.29
C ILE A 46 -1.85 -4.12 32.36
N PHE A 47 -1.66 -4.46 31.09
CA PHE A 47 -2.70 -4.45 30.07
C PHE A 47 -3.37 -5.82 29.93
N PRO A 48 -4.67 -5.84 29.62
CA PRO A 48 -5.40 -7.06 29.27
C PRO A 48 -4.72 -7.80 28.11
N ASP A 49 -4.81 -9.14 28.09
CA ASP A 49 -4.18 -10.00 27.08
C ASP A 49 -4.70 -9.74 25.65
N GLU A 50 -5.95 -9.29 25.55
CA GLU A 50 -6.63 -8.90 24.31
C GLU A 50 -6.28 -7.47 23.82
N ALA A 51 -5.44 -6.72 24.55
CA ALA A 51 -5.10 -5.34 24.18
C ALA A 51 -4.10 -5.30 23.03
N VAL A 52 -4.53 -4.75 21.88
CA VAL A 52 -3.69 -4.53 20.70
C VAL A 52 -3.31 -3.05 20.60
N ALA A 53 -2.03 -2.77 20.47
CA ALA A 53 -1.49 -1.43 20.25
C ALA A 53 -1.32 -1.14 18.74
N ARG A 54 -1.56 0.10 18.34
CA ARG A 54 -1.38 0.61 16.97
C ARG A 54 -0.32 1.71 17.03
N ILE A 55 0.82 1.44 16.42
CA ILE A 55 1.95 2.36 16.35
C ILE A 55 1.92 3.03 14.98
N TYR A 56 1.71 4.34 14.92
CA TYR A 56 1.59 5.07 13.66
C TYR A 56 2.18 6.47 13.75
N SER A 57 2.64 6.99 12.61
CA SER A 57 2.95 8.41 12.45
C SER A 57 1.66 9.14 12.06
N PRO A 58 1.25 10.23 12.74
CA PRO A 58 0.06 10.98 12.38
C PRO A 58 0.25 11.63 11.00
N SER A 59 -0.74 11.43 10.12
CA SER A 59 -0.77 12.11 8.83
C SER A 59 -1.02 13.61 9.02
N ARG A 60 -0.62 14.41 8.02
CA ARG A 60 -1.00 15.83 7.99
C ARG A 60 -2.52 15.94 8.06
N SER A 61 -3.04 16.88 8.85
CA SER A 61 -4.46 17.24 8.76
C SER A 61 -4.74 17.67 7.33
N VAL A 62 -5.85 17.21 6.76
CA VAL A 62 -6.24 17.57 5.38
C VAL A 62 -6.62 19.06 5.31
N THR A 63 -7.16 19.60 6.40
CA THR A 63 -7.70 20.96 6.48
C THR A 63 -6.67 22.03 6.86
N THR A 64 -5.50 21.64 7.37
CA THR A 64 -4.48 22.61 7.82
C THR A 64 -3.12 22.30 7.21
N SER A 65 -2.45 23.34 6.72
CA SER A 65 -1.13 23.25 6.08
C SER A 65 0.05 23.10 7.06
N GLY A 66 -0.23 23.09 8.38
CA GLY A 66 0.78 23.04 9.43
C GLY A 66 1.64 21.77 9.41
N LYS A 67 2.97 21.92 9.37
CA LYS A 67 3.95 20.82 9.33
C LYS A 67 4.43 20.35 10.71
N ALA A 68 3.91 20.91 11.81
CA ALA A 68 4.49 20.78 13.15
C ALA A 68 4.48 19.36 13.75
N ARG A 69 3.52 18.50 13.40
CA ARG A 69 3.36 17.17 14.05
C ARG A 69 3.92 15.98 13.26
N LYS A 70 4.77 16.22 12.26
CA LYS A 70 5.21 15.16 11.30
C LYS A 70 6.30 14.21 11.82
N LYS A 71 6.91 14.51 12.97
CA LYS A 71 8.09 13.77 13.49
C LYS A 71 7.84 13.03 14.80
N CYS A 72 6.58 12.85 15.19
CA CYS A 72 6.25 12.05 16.38
C CYS A 72 5.57 10.74 15.99
N TRP A 73 5.91 9.67 16.69
CA TRP A 73 5.26 8.37 16.62
C TRP A 73 4.23 8.28 17.73
N ARG A 74 3.04 7.80 17.42
CA ARG A 74 1.95 7.64 18.39
C ARG A 74 1.64 6.17 18.56
N LEU A 75 1.48 5.74 19.81
CA LEU A 75 0.94 4.43 20.17
C LEU A 75 -0.45 4.65 20.74
N ALA A 76 -1.47 4.12 20.07
CA ALA A 76 -2.86 4.14 20.51
C ALA A 76 -3.38 2.70 20.61
N PHE A 77 -4.36 2.43 21.46
CA PHE A 77 -4.93 1.09 21.58
C PHE A 77 -6.11 0.90 20.61
N GLU A 78 -6.26 -0.33 20.12
CA GLU A 78 -7.45 -0.73 19.38
C GLU A 78 -8.65 -0.82 20.31
N ARG A 79 -9.82 -0.42 19.80
CA ARG A 79 -11.05 -0.39 20.56
C ARG A 79 -11.58 -1.81 20.73
N ARG A 80 -11.70 -2.27 21.97
CA ARG A 80 -12.19 -3.62 22.26
C ARG A 80 -13.70 -3.69 22.43
N ALA A 81 -14.32 -2.59 22.87
CA ALA A 81 -15.75 -2.48 23.06
C ALA A 81 -16.37 -1.42 22.15
N ALA A 82 -17.52 -1.77 21.55
CA ALA A 82 -18.33 -0.80 20.82
C ALA A 82 -18.79 0.33 21.76
N PRO A 83 -18.88 1.58 21.27
CA PRO A 83 -19.48 2.65 22.05
C PRO A 83 -20.99 2.39 22.20
N PHE A 84 -21.56 2.75 23.34
CA PHE A 84 -23.00 2.63 23.58
C PHE A 84 -23.60 4.01 23.83
N ILE A 85 -24.89 4.15 23.54
CA ILE A 85 -25.63 5.37 23.85
C ILE A 85 -26.24 5.21 25.24
N GLU A 86 -25.98 6.18 26.11
CA GLU A 86 -26.51 6.20 27.47
C GLU A 86 -28.03 6.54 27.43
N PRO A 87 -28.88 5.76 28.13
CA PRO A 87 -30.34 5.84 27.95
C PRO A 87 -30.99 7.11 28.51
N LEU A 88 -30.39 7.79 29.48
CA LEU A 88 -30.97 8.98 30.11
C LEU A 88 -30.70 10.25 29.31
N MET A 89 -29.44 10.49 28.95
CA MET A 89 -28.95 11.73 28.34
C MET A 89 -28.62 11.59 26.85
N GLY A 90 -28.54 10.37 26.32
CA GLY A 90 -28.18 10.12 24.92
C GLY A 90 -26.69 10.31 24.61
N TYR A 91 -25.83 10.40 25.61
CA TYR A 91 -24.39 10.56 25.40
C TYR A 91 -23.71 9.27 24.98
N THR A 92 -22.65 9.40 24.18
CA THR A 92 -21.83 8.26 23.77
C THR A 92 -20.89 7.85 24.89
N GLY A 93 -21.18 6.72 25.53
CA GLY A 93 -20.33 6.08 26.53
C GLY A 93 -19.44 4.99 25.93
N SER A 94 -18.36 4.64 26.64
CA SER A 94 -17.54 3.47 26.33
C SER A 94 -17.13 2.76 27.61
N ARG A 95 -17.01 1.43 27.53
CA ARG A 95 -16.49 0.58 28.61
C ARG A 95 -14.97 0.35 28.51
N ASP A 96 -14.35 0.78 27.42
CA ASP A 96 -12.92 0.57 27.17
C ASP A 96 -12.12 1.84 27.48
N THR A 97 -11.42 1.83 28.62
CA THR A 97 -10.60 2.95 29.09
C THR A 97 -9.33 3.13 28.26
N LEU A 98 -8.84 2.08 27.59
CA LEU A 98 -7.61 2.15 26.80
C LEU A 98 -7.76 3.01 25.55
N THR A 99 -8.99 3.23 25.08
CA THR A 99 -9.29 4.11 23.93
C THR A 99 -8.88 5.57 24.21
N GLN A 100 -8.82 5.97 25.49
CA GLN A 100 -8.45 7.32 25.89
C GLN A 100 -6.93 7.52 26.01
N VAL A 101 -6.14 6.45 26.01
CA VAL A 101 -4.70 6.50 26.22
C VAL A 101 -3.99 6.55 24.87
N GLU A 102 -3.32 7.66 24.60
CA GLU A 102 -2.41 7.83 23.46
C GLU A 102 -1.03 8.24 23.97
N LEU A 103 0.00 7.49 23.58
CA LEU A 103 1.38 7.76 23.98
C LEU A 103 2.15 8.33 22.80
N GLU A 104 2.95 9.37 23.05
CA GLU A 104 3.81 10.01 22.05
C GLU A 104 5.28 9.61 22.25
N PHE A 105 5.93 9.25 21.15
CA PHE A 105 7.33 8.85 21.09
C PHE A 105 8.05 9.64 20.00
N ARG A 106 9.36 9.83 20.17
CA ARG A 106 10.22 10.45 19.16
C ARG A 106 10.51 9.49 18.00
N ASP A 107 10.72 8.21 18.31
CA ASP A 107 11.16 7.19 17.36
C ASP A 107 10.26 5.96 17.38
N LEU A 108 10.15 5.28 16.23
CA LEU A 108 9.46 4.00 16.09
C LEU A 108 10.04 2.93 17.03
N ALA A 109 11.37 2.86 17.11
CA ALA A 109 12.06 1.88 17.94
C ALA A 109 11.70 2.04 19.43
N SER A 110 11.53 3.28 19.89
CA SER A 110 11.12 3.58 21.27
C SER A 110 9.69 3.08 21.56
N ALA A 111 8.77 3.27 20.60
CA ALA A 111 7.40 2.77 20.70
C ALA A 111 7.34 1.23 20.71
N ILE A 112 8.11 0.57 19.84
CA ILE A 112 8.21 -0.90 19.79
C ILE A 112 8.81 -1.46 21.08
N ARG A 113 9.87 -0.84 21.60
CA ARG A 113 10.49 -1.25 22.87
C ARG A 113 9.52 -1.15 24.04
N TYR A 114 8.69 -0.11 24.08
CA TYR A 114 7.64 0.02 25.08
C TYR A 114 6.61 -1.11 24.94
N ALA A 115 6.10 -1.37 23.74
CA ALA A 115 5.16 -2.46 23.51
C ALA A 115 5.74 -3.83 23.95
N ASN A 116 6.98 -4.13 23.57
CA ASN A 116 7.68 -5.36 23.94
C ASN A 116 7.88 -5.47 25.45
N ARG A 117 8.27 -4.38 26.13
CA ARG A 117 8.46 -4.36 27.60
C ARG A 117 7.17 -4.65 28.35
N HIS A 118 6.02 -4.30 27.78
CA HIS A 118 4.71 -4.50 28.39
C HIS A 118 3.97 -5.74 27.88
N GLY A 119 4.59 -6.53 26.99
CA GLY A 119 3.99 -7.73 26.41
C GLY A 119 2.78 -7.42 25.51
N LEU A 120 2.71 -6.22 24.94
CA LEU A 120 1.58 -5.78 24.11
C LEU A 120 1.74 -6.28 22.68
N ALA A 121 0.68 -6.91 22.13
CA ALA A 121 0.57 -7.12 20.70
C ALA A 121 0.49 -5.75 20.01
N TYR A 122 1.28 -5.50 18.96
CA TYR A 122 1.28 -4.21 18.28
C TYR A 122 1.18 -4.32 16.76
N VAL A 123 0.65 -3.30 16.09
CA VAL A 123 0.61 -3.19 14.63
C VAL A 123 1.27 -1.88 14.23
N VAL A 124 2.31 -1.95 13.41
CA VAL A 124 3.02 -0.77 12.91
C VAL A 124 2.42 -0.33 11.58
N ARG A 125 1.92 0.90 11.53
CA ARG A 125 1.44 1.53 10.30
C ARG A 125 2.39 2.65 9.89
N ARG A 126 3.21 2.36 8.88
CA ARG A 126 4.05 3.37 8.22
C ARG A 126 3.13 4.23 7.34
N THR A 127 3.10 5.53 7.57
CA THR A 127 2.48 6.45 6.61
C THR A 127 3.30 6.38 5.34
N ALA A 128 2.67 6.11 4.19
CA ALA A 128 3.31 6.29 2.90
C ALA A 128 3.81 7.73 2.84
N ASP A 129 5.12 7.91 2.98
CA ASP A 129 5.71 9.22 2.79
C ASP A 129 5.43 9.60 1.34
N ARG A 130 4.90 10.80 1.12
CA ARG A 130 4.68 11.30 -0.24
C ARG A 130 5.99 11.66 -0.93
N TYR A 131 7.13 11.39 -0.28
CA TYR A 131 8.47 11.55 -0.80
C TYR A 131 9.24 10.22 -0.79
N GLY A 132 8.56 9.17 -1.25
CA GLY A 132 9.13 7.88 -1.56
C GLY A 132 8.27 7.26 -2.63
N ARG A 133 8.59 7.58 -3.89
CA ARG A 133 8.24 6.72 -5.03
C ARG A 133 8.99 5.40 -4.83
N SER A 134 8.48 4.58 -3.92
CA SER A 134 8.84 3.18 -3.76
C SER A 134 7.65 2.39 -4.25
N GLU A 135 7.87 1.73 -5.37
CA GLU A 135 7.01 0.82 -6.11
C GLU A 135 6.58 -0.39 -5.25
N ALA A 136 5.78 -0.15 -4.22
CA ALA A 136 5.19 -1.18 -3.38
C ALA A 136 3.66 -1.13 -3.51
N GLY A 137 3.24 -1.28 -4.76
CA GLY A 137 1.89 -1.55 -5.22
C GLY A 137 2.08 -2.11 -6.62
N SER A 138 2.02 -3.42 -6.75
CA SER A 138 2.18 -4.18 -7.97
C SER A 138 1.10 -3.80 -9.01
N GLN A 139 1.31 -2.67 -9.66
CA GLN A 139 0.78 -2.32 -10.97
C GLN A 139 2.01 -2.07 -11.83
N GLN A 140 2.39 -3.11 -12.57
CA GLN A 140 3.61 -3.17 -13.40
C GLN A 140 3.71 -1.92 -14.29
N PRO A 141 4.73 -1.05 -14.13
CA PRO A 141 5.03 -0.01 -15.10
C PRO A 141 5.39 -0.61 -16.47
N GLY A 142 5.91 -1.85 -16.47
CA GLY A 142 6.07 -2.66 -17.67
C GLY A 142 4.76 -2.81 -18.43
N ARG A 143 3.63 -3.13 -17.79
CA ARG A 143 2.38 -3.43 -18.53
C ARG A 143 1.86 -2.22 -19.33
N ALA A 144 1.97 -1.01 -18.79
CA ALA A 144 1.58 0.20 -19.51
C ALA A 144 2.56 0.51 -20.66
N SER A 145 3.86 0.32 -20.43
CA SER A 145 4.89 0.48 -21.46
C SER A 145 4.77 -0.58 -22.56
N HIS A 146 4.46 -1.84 -22.23
CA HIS A 146 4.15 -2.91 -23.18
C HIS A 146 2.87 -2.63 -23.93
N ALA A 147 1.78 -2.28 -23.25
CA ALA A 147 0.51 -1.98 -23.91
C ALA A 147 0.66 -0.81 -24.90
N PHE A 148 1.44 0.20 -24.54
CA PHE A 148 1.79 1.28 -25.45
C PHE A 148 2.69 0.80 -26.59
N ALA A 149 3.72 0.00 -26.29
CA ALA A 149 4.57 -0.62 -27.31
C ALA A 149 3.77 -1.43 -28.32
N ASP A 150 2.88 -2.29 -27.85
CA ASP A 150 2.03 -3.13 -28.68
C ASP A 150 1.13 -2.29 -29.58
N ALA A 151 0.52 -1.22 -29.04
CA ALA A 151 -0.31 -0.29 -29.80
C ALA A 151 0.50 0.52 -30.83
N THR A 152 1.69 1.00 -30.48
CA THR A 152 2.56 1.71 -31.43
C THR A 152 3.04 0.79 -32.55
N LEU A 153 3.44 -0.44 -32.22
CA LEU A 153 3.88 -1.43 -33.19
C LEU A 153 2.72 -1.86 -34.10
N GLU A 154 1.51 -2.00 -33.60
CA GLU A 154 0.31 -2.24 -34.42
C GLU A 154 0.07 -1.12 -35.41
N ARG A 155 0.12 0.14 -34.96
CA ARG A 155 -0.05 1.30 -35.82
C ARG A 155 1.02 1.39 -36.91
N LEU A 156 2.25 0.97 -36.60
CA LEU A 156 3.37 0.92 -37.55
C LEU A 156 3.37 -0.34 -38.44
N GLY A 157 2.41 -1.26 -38.27
CA GLY A 157 2.38 -2.53 -39.02
C GLY A 157 3.47 -3.53 -38.61
N LEU A 158 4.08 -3.35 -37.43
CA LEU A 158 5.14 -4.15 -36.85
C LEU A 158 4.63 -5.14 -35.78
N ALA A 159 3.33 -5.49 -35.81
CA ALA A 159 2.70 -6.35 -34.80
C ALA A 159 3.43 -7.68 -34.55
N ARG A 160 4.05 -8.27 -35.59
CA ARG A 160 4.86 -9.51 -35.46
C ARG A 160 6.09 -9.38 -34.55
N LEU A 161 6.49 -8.15 -34.20
CA LEU A 161 7.65 -7.87 -33.37
C LEU A 161 7.28 -7.58 -31.91
N GLN A 162 6.00 -7.58 -31.55
CA GLN A 162 5.52 -7.34 -30.18
C GLN A 162 6.25 -8.21 -29.16
N GLU A 163 6.37 -9.52 -29.40
CA GLU A 163 7.07 -10.44 -28.50
C GLU A 163 8.58 -10.08 -28.35
N CYS A 164 9.24 -9.72 -29.46
CA CYS A 164 10.65 -9.34 -29.45
C CYS A 164 10.88 -8.02 -28.69
N TYR A 165 9.98 -7.05 -28.84
CA TYR A 165 10.04 -5.78 -28.12
C TYR A 165 9.66 -5.95 -26.65
N GLY A 166 8.71 -6.84 -26.33
CA GLY A 166 8.37 -7.22 -24.98
C GLY A 166 9.58 -7.79 -24.24
N LEU A 167 10.22 -8.81 -24.82
CA LEU A 167 11.45 -9.38 -24.25
C LEU A 167 12.58 -8.36 -24.15
N ALA A 168 12.68 -7.43 -25.12
CA ALA A 168 13.62 -6.33 -25.02
C ALA A 168 13.30 -5.46 -23.79
N LEU A 169 12.09 -4.92 -23.65
CA LEU A 169 11.69 -4.07 -22.52
C LEU A 169 11.87 -4.77 -21.16
N ASP A 170 11.50 -6.05 -21.06
CA ASP A 170 11.67 -6.84 -19.83
C ASP A 170 13.14 -7.00 -19.45
N GLY A 171 13.99 -7.26 -20.45
CA GLY A 171 15.43 -7.38 -20.24
C GLY A 171 16.12 -6.04 -19.94
N ALA A 172 15.48 -4.89 -20.19
CA ALA A 172 16.06 -3.55 -20.06
C ALA A 172 16.42 -3.20 -18.61
N VAL A 173 15.72 -3.76 -17.62
CA VAL A 173 16.01 -3.51 -16.19
C VAL A 173 17.34 -4.13 -15.75
N GLY A 174 17.77 -5.22 -16.41
CA GLY A 174 18.99 -5.96 -16.05
C GLY A 174 20.22 -5.57 -16.87
N ARG A 175 20.04 -4.78 -17.92
CA ARG A 175 21.13 -4.18 -18.71
C ARG A 175 21.19 -2.72 -18.33
N ASP A 176 22.34 -2.23 -17.91
CA ASP A 176 22.55 -0.82 -17.57
C ASP A 176 22.51 0.07 -18.83
N ASP A 177 21.44 -0.04 -19.61
CA ASP A 177 21.23 0.70 -20.84
C ASP A 177 21.01 2.18 -20.49
N PRO A 178 21.74 3.10 -21.11
CA PRO A 178 21.49 4.53 -20.93
C PRO A 178 20.05 4.87 -21.36
N SER A 179 19.37 5.63 -20.50
CA SER A 179 17.95 5.96 -20.69
C SER A 179 17.78 7.36 -21.27
N GLY A 180 17.14 7.43 -22.44
CA GLY A 180 16.46 8.64 -22.91
C GLY A 180 17.34 9.70 -23.62
N PRO A 181 16.80 10.93 -23.78
CA PRO A 181 17.39 12.02 -24.57
C PRO A 181 18.63 12.65 -23.93
N GLU A 182 19.00 12.26 -22.71
CA GLU A 182 20.19 12.77 -22.01
C GLU A 182 21.50 12.26 -22.65
N SER A 183 21.43 11.08 -23.28
CA SER A 183 22.58 10.46 -23.96
C SER A 183 22.58 10.69 -25.47
N TRP A 184 21.43 10.97 -26.09
CA TRP A 184 21.30 11.17 -27.54
C TRP A 184 20.38 12.33 -27.88
N SER A 185 20.81 13.16 -28.84
CA SER A 185 20.05 14.33 -29.27
C SER A 185 18.98 13.98 -30.33
N SER A 186 19.17 12.89 -31.08
CA SER A 186 18.21 12.39 -32.08
C SER A 186 17.94 10.88 -31.91
N PRO A 187 16.68 10.41 -32.13
CA PRO A 187 16.34 8.99 -32.17
C PRO A 187 17.16 8.17 -33.18
N MET A 188 17.59 8.78 -34.29
CA MET A 188 18.45 8.10 -35.26
C MET A 188 19.85 7.79 -34.70
N ASP A 189 20.36 8.60 -33.76
CA ASP A 189 21.70 8.38 -33.20
C ASP A 189 21.78 7.03 -32.45
N VAL A 190 20.68 6.63 -31.81
CA VAL A 190 20.54 5.33 -31.13
C VAL A 190 20.63 4.17 -32.14
N VAL A 191 20.03 4.34 -33.33
CA VAL A 191 20.04 3.32 -34.38
C VAL A 191 21.45 3.16 -34.94
N LEU A 192 22.18 4.26 -35.12
CA LEU A 192 23.51 4.29 -35.71
C LEU A 192 24.62 3.86 -34.74
N ASP A 193 24.38 3.87 -33.43
CA ASP A 193 25.41 3.50 -32.46
C ASP A 193 25.83 2.02 -32.59
N PRO A 194 27.09 1.71 -32.91
CA PRO A 194 27.57 0.33 -33.04
C PRO A 194 27.77 -0.37 -31.69
N LYS A 195 27.81 0.36 -30.56
CA LYS A 195 28.05 -0.21 -29.24
C LYS A 195 26.82 -0.87 -28.63
N LEU A 196 25.63 -0.52 -29.12
CA LEU A 196 24.37 -1.02 -28.60
C LEU A 196 23.93 -2.30 -29.28
N THR A 197 23.44 -3.24 -28.47
CA THR A 197 22.78 -4.46 -28.96
C THR A 197 21.42 -4.12 -29.57
N LEU A 198 20.92 -4.95 -30.49
CA LEU A 198 19.60 -4.76 -31.10
C LEU A 198 18.48 -4.66 -30.04
N ALA A 199 18.53 -5.49 -28.99
CA ALA A 199 17.56 -5.45 -27.90
C ALA A 199 17.61 -4.11 -27.14
N ALA A 200 18.82 -3.59 -26.87
CA ALA A 200 18.99 -2.28 -26.23
C ALA A 200 18.43 -1.14 -27.10
N LYS A 201 18.71 -1.16 -28.42
CA LYS A 201 18.16 -0.17 -29.36
C LYS A 201 16.63 -0.17 -29.34
N ARG A 202 16.02 -1.36 -29.36
CA ARG A 202 14.56 -1.53 -29.30
C ARG A 202 13.95 -0.96 -28.02
N SER A 203 14.51 -1.25 -26.83
CA SER A 203 13.97 -0.71 -25.58
C SER A 203 14.17 0.80 -25.45
N ILE A 204 15.32 1.32 -25.88
CA ILE A 204 15.61 2.75 -25.76
C ILE A 204 14.67 3.56 -26.64
N LEU A 205 14.50 3.17 -27.91
CA LEU A 205 13.55 3.83 -28.81
C LEU A 205 12.11 3.74 -28.28
N MET A 206 11.73 2.60 -27.70
CA MET A 206 10.38 2.41 -27.17
C MET A 206 10.10 3.27 -25.91
N ASN A 207 11.09 3.39 -25.03
CA ASN A 207 11.02 4.29 -23.88
C ASN A 207 10.98 5.76 -24.33
N TRP A 208 11.70 6.09 -25.40
CA TRP A 208 11.68 7.43 -25.98
C TRP A 208 10.33 7.76 -26.61
N ALA A 209 9.75 6.83 -27.38
CA ALA A 209 8.41 6.96 -27.94
C ALA A 209 7.35 7.18 -26.85
N TRP A 210 7.46 6.47 -25.71
CA TRP A 210 6.56 6.67 -24.58
C TRP A 210 6.69 8.08 -23.99
N SER A 211 7.92 8.56 -23.81
CA SER A 211 8.17 9.90 -23.27
C SER A 211 7.62 11.00 -24.17
N GLU A 212 7.83 10.90 -25.49
CA GLU A 212 7.32 11.87 -26.46
C GLU A 212 5.79 11.79 -26.64
N TYR A 213 5.22 10.58 -26.56
CA TYR A 213 3.77 10.40 -26.55
C TYR A 213 3.10 11.09 -25.35
N LEU A 214 3.71 11.02 -24.16
CA LEU A 214 3.19 11.72 -22.98
C LEU A 214 3.19 13.24 -23.18
N ILE A 215 4.20 13.79 -23.86
CA ILE A 215 4.26 15.22 -24.21
C ILE A 215 3.17 15.57 -25.22
N ASP A 216 2.95 14.72 -26.23
CA ASP A 216 1.90 14.89 -27.24
C ASP A 216 0.49 14.91 -26.62
N GLN A 217 0.20 13.92 -25.75
CA GLN A 217 -1.06 13.85 -25.01
C GLN A 217 -1.27 15.10 -24.13
N ALA A 218 -0.22 15.55 -23.41
CA ALA A 218 -0.31 16.75 -22.59
C ALA A 218 -0.55 18.03 -23.42
N THR A 219 0.05 18.10 -24.61
CA THR A 219 -0.14 19.22 -25.55
C THR A 219 -1.58 19.27 -26.06
N ASN A 220 -2.16 18.11 -26.41
CA ASN A 220 -3.55 17.99 -26.84
C ASN A 220 -4.56 18.28 -25.70
N GLU A 221 -4.18 18.05 -24.44
CA GLU A 221 -5.00 18.34 -23.25
C GLU A 221 -4.94 19.82 -22.80
N GLY A 222 -4.24 20.70 -23.52
CA GLY A 222 -4.30 22.16 -23.33
C GLY A 222 -3.24 22.76 -22.41
N MET A 223 -2.17 22.03 -22.11
CA MET A 223 -0.96 22.56 -21.46
C MET A 223 0.14 22.67 -22.52
N PRO A 224 0.40 23.85 -23.10
CA PRO A 224 1.45 23.97 -24.11
C PRO A 224 2.82 23.85 -23.43
N GLU A 225 3.51 22.74 -23.66
CA GLU A 225 4.97 22.77 -23.61
C GLU A 225 5.47 23.57 -24.82
N ASN A 226 6.56 24.32 -24.66
CA ASN A 226 7.06 25.25 -25.67
C ASN A 226 7.70 24.54 -26.89
N ARG A 227 7.44 23.26 -27.11
CA ARG A 227 7.98 22.44 -28.20
C ARG A 227 6.96 21.42 -28.71
N PRO A 228 6.89 21.16 -30.03
CA PRO A 228 6.10 20.07 -30.58
C PRO A 228 6.69 18.70 -30.20
N SER A 229 5.85 17.67 -30.14
CA SER A 229 6.25 16.27 -29.92
C SER A 229 7.12 15.77 -31.08
N ARG A 230 8.16 14.96 -30.77
CA ARG A 230 9.06 14.35 -31.77
C ARG A 230 8.74 12.88 -32.03
N LEU A 231 7.48 12.49 -31.86
CA LEU A 231 7.04 11.09 -32.00
C LEU A 231 7.34 10.55 -33.41
N ASP A 232 7.13 11.35 -34.44
CA ASP A 232 7.40 10.98 -35.84
C ASP A 232 8.88 10.60 -36.08
N GLU A 233 9.81 11.27 -35.41
CA GLU A 233 11.26 10.97 -35.52
C GLU A 233 11.58 9.59 -34.93
N VAL A 234 10.95 9.25 -33.81
CA VAL A 234 11.14 7.97 -33.13
C VAL A 234 10.53 6.83 -33.96
N GLU A 235 9.35 7.04 -34.54
CA GLU A 235 8.71 6.08 -35.43
C GLU A 235 9.55 5.79 -36.67
N HIS A 236 10.12 6.84 -37.27
CA HIS A 236 11.04 6.68 -38.38
C HIS A 236 12.29 5.87 -37.98
N ALA A 237 12.88 6.16 -36.82
CA ALA A 237 14.03 5.42 -36.30
C ALA A 237 13.72 3.93 -36.06
N LEU A 238 12.52 3.60 -35.55
CA LEU A 238 12.07 2.22 -35.37
C LEU A 238 11.96 1.47 -36.71
N LEU A 239 11.39 2.11 -37.73
CA LEU A 239 11.29 1.50 -39.07
C LEU A 239 12.66 1.23 -39.69
N VAL A 240 13.60 2.19 -39.57
CA VAL A 240 14.97 2.05 -40.08
C VAL A 240 15.72 0.94 -39.33
N LEU A 241 15.60 0.87 -38.00
CA LEU A 241 16.22 -0.17 -37.19
C LEU A 241 15.79 -1.57 -37.66
N GLU A 242 14.49 -1.76 -37.89
CA GLU A 242 13.97 -3.06 -38.33
C GLU A 242 14.37 -3.39 -39.76
N GLN A 243 14.48 -2.39 -40.64
CA GLN A 243 14.99 -2.58 -42.00
C GLN A 243 16.46 -3.04 -41.99
N ILE A 244 17.29 -2.41 -41.16
CA ILE A 244 18.70 -2.80 -40.98
C ILE A 244 18.78 -4.23 -40.42
N SER A 245 18.00 -4.53 -39.38
CA SER A 245 18.00 -5.86 -38.77
C SER A 245 17.60 -6.96 -39.75
N ARG A 246 16.65 -6.69 -40.65
CA ARG A 246 16.21 -7.61 -41.69
C ARG A 246 17.29 -7.83 -42.75
N SER A 247 18.09 -6.82 -43.05
CA SER A 247 19.17 -6.93 -44.04
C SER A 247 20.40 -7.71 -43.54
N VAL A 248 20.57 -7.81 -42.22
CA VAL A 248 21.71 -8.47 -41.58
C VAL A 248 21.41 -9.95 -41.25
N ALA A 249 20.15 -10.37 -41.31
CA ALA A 249 19.70 -11.76 -41.14
C ALA A 249 19.61 -12.50 -42.48
#